data_AF-A0A1X1T8D4-F1
#
_entry.id   AF-A0A1X1T8D4-F1
#
_cell.length_a   1.000
_cell.length_b   1.000
_cell.length_c   1.000
_cell.angle_alpha   90.00
_cell.angle_beta   90.00
_cell.angle_gamma   90.00
#
_symmetry.space_group_name_H-M   'P 1'
#
loop_
_entity.id
_entity.type
_entity.pdbx_description
1 polymer ?
#
loop_
_entity_poly.entity_id
_entity_poly.type
_entity_poly.pdbx_seq_one_letter_code
_entity_poly.pdbx_strand_id
1 'polypeptide(L)'
;MAATDATGEMDRLQPGLSPVFEPDSPGMHSTDTVDYGICIRGELWLELDDGVEERITAGTIVVQRGTRHAWRNRTDEVATMIYVLVGARRD
;
A
#
# COMPACT_ATOMS: atom_id res chain seq x y z
N MET A 1 20.52 5.09 -9.07
CA MET A 1 19.72 5.98 -8.20
C MET A 1 19.65 5.30 -6.85
N ALA A 2 20.28 5.87 -5.82
CA ALA A 2 20.70 5.16 -4.62
C ALA A 2 19.49 4.76 -3.75
N ALA A 3 19.31 3.47 -3.51
CA ALA A 3 18.29 2.93 -2.61
C ALA A 3 18.41 3.45 -1.16
N THR A 4 19.54 4.06 -0.80
CA THR A 4 19.81 4.63 0.53
C THR A 4 19.06 5.93 0.83
N ASP A 5 18.56 6.64 -0.19
CA ASP A 5 17.94 7.97 -0.03
C ASP A 5 16.44 7.86 0.33
N ALA A 6 15.73 6.98 -0.38
CA ALA A 6 14.28 6.80 -0.23
C ALA A 6 13.88 6.28 1.17
N THR A 7 14.66 5.37 1.75
CA THR A 7 14.39 4.84 3.10
C THR A 7 14.54 5.92 4.17
N GLY A 8 15.60 6.74 4.08
CA GLY A 8 15.85 7.82 5.03
C GLY A 8 14.78 8.92 4.95
N GLU A 9 14.32 9.25 3.75
CA GLU A 9 13.21 10.18 3.55
C GLU A 9 11.89 9.61 4.10
N MET A 10 11.60 8.33 3.84
CA MET A 10 10.38 7.68 4.32
C MET A 10 10.32 7.63 5.86
N ASP A 11 11.40 7.27 6.53
CA ASP A 11 11.46 7.27 7.99
C ASP A 11 11.31 8.67 8.60
N ARG A 12 11.76 9.70 7.88
CA ARG A 12 11.58 11.09 8.31
C ARG A 12 10.12 11.55 8.17
N LEU A 13 9.47 11.21 7.06
CA LEU A 13 8.09 11.65 6.78
C LEU A 13 7.05 10.81 7.54
N GLN A 14 7.33 9.52 7.71
CA GLN A 14 6.45 8.57 8.36
C GLN A 14 7.27 7.57 9.20
N PRO A 15 7.63 7.95 10.44
CA PRO A 15 8.41 7.09 11.32
C PRO A 15 7.74 5.72 11.52
N GLY A 16 8.50 4.65 11.32
CA GLY A 16 8.01 3.28 11.47
C GLY A 16 7.29 2.70 10.25
N LEU A 17 7.21 3.43 9.13
CA LEU A 17 6.68 2.90 7.87
C LEU A 17 7.68 1.97 7.16
N SER A 18 8.96 2.32 7.12
CA SER A 18 9.97 1.51 6.41
C SER A 18 10.01 0.03 6.87
N PRO A 19 9.99 -0.28 8.18
CA PRO A 19 10.11 -1.65 8.66
C PRO A 19 8.95 -2.59 8.33
N VAL A 20 7.78 -2.07 7.90
CA VAL A 20 6.64 -2.92 7.53
C VAL A 20 6.71 -3.46 6.11
N PHE A 21 7.64 -2.95 5.29
CA PHE A 21 7.89 -3.43 3.94
C PHE A 21 8.86 -4.61 3.90
N GLU A 22 8.58 -5.54 2.99
CA GLU A 22 9.41 -6.73 2.83
C GLU A 22 10.62 -6.46 1.92
N PRO A 23 11.86 -6.78 2.36
CA PRO A 23 13.06 -6.56 1.55
C PRO A 23 13.08 -7.35 0.25
N ASP A 24 12.58 -8.58 0.27
CA ASP A 24 12.64 -9.53 -0.84
C ASP A 24 11.38 -9.53 -1.72
N SER A 25 10.36 -8.73 -1.35
CA SER A 25 9.11 -8.63 -2.08
C SER A 25 8.71 -7.14 -2.24
N PRO A 26 9.21 -6.47 -3.30
CA PRO A 26 9.09 -5.02 -3.43
C PRO A 26 7.65 -4.52 -3.28
N GLY A 27 7.43 -3.58 -2.36
CA GLY A 27 6.13 -2.97 -2.08
C GLY A 27 5.13 -3.84 -1.32
N MET A 28 5.42 -5.13 -1.12
CA MET A 28 4.61 -5.97 -0.22
C MET A 28 4.85 -5.53 1.21
N HIS A 29 3.76 -5.34 1.95
CA HIS A 29 3.79 -4.91 3.34
C HIS A 29 2.51 -5.32 4.06
N SER A 30 2.55 -5.23 5.38
CA SER A 30 1.37 -5.38 6.22
C SER A 30 1.50 -4.53 7.46
N THR A 31 0.40 -3.92 7.89
CA THR A 31 0.34 -3.01 9.03
C THR A 31 -0.68 -3.50 10.05
N ASP A 32 -0.45 -3.18 11.33
CA ASP A 32 -1.41 -3.43 12.41
C ASP A 32 -2.51 -2.37 12.40
N THR A 33 -3.29 -2.36 11.32
CA THR A 33 -4.32 -1.35 11.03
C THR A 33 -5.53 -1.93 10.31
N VAL A 34 -6.63 -1.18 10.35
CA VAL A 34 -7.69 -1.25 9.35
C VAL A 34 -7.58 -0.02 8.46
N ASP A 35 -7.46 -0.24 7.16
CA ASP A 35 -7.24 0.82 6.17
C ASP A 35 -8.46 0.97 5.27
N TYR A 36 -8.89 2.21 5.09
CA TYR A 36 -9.89 2.59 4.09
C TYR A 36 -9.16 3.25 2.91
N GLY A 37 -8.89 2.46 1.86
CA GLY A 37 -8.27 2.93 0.62
C GLY A 37 -9.34 3.31 -0.40
N ILE A 38 -9.38 4.58 -0.80
CA ILE A 38 -10.40 5.10 -1.72
C ILE A 38 -9.73 5.56 -3.00
N CYS A 39 -10.06 4.93 -4.11
CA CYS A 39 -9.58 5.39 -5.42
C CYS A 39 -10.44 6.56 -5.89
N ILE A 40 -9.83 7.72 -6.10
CA ILE A 40 -10.54 8.92 -6.58
C ILE A 40 -10.24 9.25 -8.04
N ARG A 41 -9.15 8.70 -8.60
CA ARG A 41 -8.77 8.86 -10.01
C ARG A 41 -7.87 7.71 -10.46
N GLY A 42 -8.01 7.31 -11.73
CA GLY A 42 -7.16 6.30 -12.37
C GLY A 42 -7.52 4.87 -11.94
N GLU A 43 -6.54 3.97 -12.04
CA GLU A 43 -6.65 2.59 -11.59
C GLU A 43 -5.35 2.07 -10.98
N LEU A 44 -5.48 1.15 -10.03
CA LEU A 44 -4.38 0.39 -9.44
C LEU A 44 -4.78 -1.07 -9.32
N TRP A 45 -3.79 -1.94 -9.30
CA TRP A 45 -3.97 -3.34 -8.94
C TRP A 45 -3.56 -3.53 -7.49
N LEU A 46 -4.47 -4.08 -6.69
CA LEU A 46 -4.21 -4.56 -5.34
C LEU A 46 -3.73 -6.01 -5.43
N GLU A 47 -2.44 -6.22 -5.23
CA GLU A 47 -1.84 -7.55 -5.12
C GLU A 47 -1.94 -8.03 -3.66
N LEU A 48 -2.37 -9.28 -3.47
CA LEU A 48 -2.50 -9.98 -2.20
C LEU A 48 -1.61 -11.23 -2.21
N ASP A 49 -1.75 -12.07 -1.18
CA ASP A 49 -1.06 -13.36 -1.12
C ASP A 49 -1.43 -14.30 -2.29
N ASP A 50 -0.54 -15.25 -2.56
CA ASP A 50 -0.68 -16.27 -3.60
C ASP A 50 -0.92 -15.73 -5.03
N GLY A 51 -0.51 -14.49 -5.28
CA GLY A 51 -0.67 -13.83 -6.59
C GLY A 51 -2.12 -13.45 -6.90
N VAL A 52 -3.00 -13.42 -5.90
CA VAL A 52 -4.35 -12.89 -6.06
C VAL A 52 -4.26 -11.39 -6.32
N GLU A 53 -4.96 -10.90 -7.35
CA GLU A 53 -4.96 -9.48 -7.70
C GLU A 53 -6.37 -8.99 -8.00
N GLU A 54 -6.68 -7.79 -7.53
CA GLU A 54 -7.94 -7.12 -7.80
C GLU A 54 -7.69 -5.74 -8.42
N ARG A 55 -8.44 -5.42 -9.49
CA ARG A 55 -8.33 -4.12 -10.16
C ARG A 55 -9.24 -3.11 -9.47
N ILE A 56 -8.65 -2.05 -8.94
CA ILE A 56 -9.31 -0.99 -8.20
C ILE A 56 -9.38 0.27 -9.08
N THR A 57 -10.59 0.71 -9.39
CA THR A 57 -10.85 1.90 -10.21
C THR A 57 -11.47 3.03 -9.39
N ALA A 58 -11.46 4.24 -9.92
CA ALA A 58 -12.10 5.40 -9.30
C ALA A 58 -13.53 5.10 -8.82
N GLY A 59 -13.84 5.52 -7.59
CA GLY A 59 -15.10 5.23 -6.87
C GLY A 59 -15.07 3.97 -6.01
N THR A 60 -14.05 3.11 -6.15
CA THR A 60 -13.90 1.90 -5.34
C THR A 60 -13.32 2.23 -3.96
N ILE A 61 -13.88 1.60 -2.92
CA ILE A 61 -13.36 1.63 -1.56
C ILE A 61 -12.89 0.22 -1.19
N VAL A 62 -11.62 0.12 -0.80
CA VAL A 62 -11.00 -1.08 -0.26
C VAL A 62 -10.96 -0.97 1.26
N VAL A 63 -11.39 -2.02 1.94
CA VAL A 63 -11.26 -2.16 3.40
C VAL A 63 -10.20 -3.22 3.67
N GLN A 64 -8.98 -2.78 3.96
CA GLN A 64 -7.83 -3.64 4.26
C GLN A 64 -7.81 -3.93 5.76
N ARG A 65 -7.77 -5.20 6.17
CA ARG A 65 -7.76 -5.60 7.60
C ARG A 65 -6.43 -6.23 7.99
N GLY A 66 -5.35 -5.47 7.88
CA GLY A 66 -4.00 -5.98 8.10
C GLY A 66 -3.62 -7.10 7.12
N THR A 67 -4.22 -7.17 5.94
CA THR A 67 -3.82 -8.15 4.92
C THR A 67 -2.49 -7.74 4.31
N ARG A 68 -1.62 -8.71 4.05
CA ARG A 68 -0.37 -8.50 3.32
C ARG A 68 -0.70 -8.12 1.88
N HIS A 69 -0.14 -7.01 1.39
CA HIS A 69 -0.52 -6.48 0.09
C HIS A 69 0.53 -5.57 -0.55
N ALA A 70 0.37 -5.32 -1.86
CA ALA A 70 1.04 -4.25 -2.57
C ALA A 70 0.11 -3.56 -3.57
N TRP A 71 0.47 -2.33 -3.92
CA TRP A 71 -0.20 -1.56 -4.97
C TRP A 71 0.67 -1.53 -6.22
N ARG A 72 0.11 -1.94 -7.37
CA ARG A 72 0.78 -1.92 -8.67
C ARG A 72 0.06 -0.98 -9.62
N ASN A 73 0.75 0.05 -10.08
CA ASN A 73 0.29 0.79 -11.24
C ASN A 73 0.84 0.13 -12.51
N ARG A 74 -0.04 -0.41 -13.34
CA ARG A 74 0.30 -1.08 -14.61
C ARG A 74 0.03 -0.20 -15.83
N THR A 75 -0.25 1.07 -15.60
CA THR A 75 -0.55 2.06 -16.62
C THR A 75 0.48 3.18 -16.57
N ASP A 76 0.56 3.95 -17.66
CA ASP A 76 1.38 5.17 -17.71
C ASP A 76 0.65 6.40 -17.10
N GLU A 77 -0.58 6.20 -16.59
CA GLU A 77 -1.41 7.24 -16.02
C GLU A 77 -1.28 7.28 -14.49
N VAL A 78 -1.38 8.48 -13.92
CA VAL A 78 -1.39 8.66 -12.46
C VAL A 78 -2.72 8.18 -11.87
N ALA A 79 -2.65 7.27 -10.90
CA ALA A 79 -3.75 6.96 -10.01
C ALA A 79 -3.64 7.78 -8.71
N THR A 80 -4.78 8.15 -8.12
CA THR A 80 -4.82 8.90 -6.87
C THR A 80 -5.69 8.17 -5.85
N MET A 81 -5.10 7.91 -4.68
CA MET A 81 -5.74 7.23 -3.56
C MET A 81 -5.83 8.16 -2.37
N ILE A 82 -6.92 8.05 -1.61
CA ILE A 82 -7.03 8.56 -0.24
C ILE A 82 -6.93 7.36 0.70
N TYR A 83 -6.14 7.49 1.75
CA TYR A 83 -6.05 6.47 2.80
C TYR A 83 -6.41 7.06 4.16
N VAL A 84 -7.23 6.31 4.90
CA VAL A 84 -7.42 6.49 6.34
C VAL A 84 -7.00 5.19 7.02
N LEU A 85 -5.95 5.25 7.84
CA LEU A 85 -5.42 4.10 8.57
C LEU A 85 -5.79 4.25 10.04
N VAL A 86 -6.41 3.21 10.60
CA VAL A 86 -6.77 3.15 12.02
C VAL A 86 -6.00 2.01 12.66
N GLY A 87 -5.18 2.32 13.68
CA GLY A 87 -4.43 1.31 14.44
C GLY A 87 -5.35 0.23 15.01
N ALA A 88 -4.97 -1.02 14.84
CA ALA A 88 -5.73 -2.20 15.27
C ALA A 88 -4.78 -3.26 15.85
N ARG A 89 -5.30 -4.13 16.71
CA ARG A 89 -4.55 -5.29 17.21
C ARG A 89 -4.96 -6.53 16.43
N ARG A 90 -3.97 -7.36 16.10
CA ARG A 90 -4.19 -8.72 15.59
C ARG A 90 -4.43 -9.66 16.78
N ASP A 91 -5.47 -10.48 16.70
CA ASP A 91 -5.72 -11.56 17.65
C ASP A 91 -5.01 -12.85 17.21
#